data_AF-A0A401VUP3-F1
#
_entry.id   AF-A0A401VUP3-F1
#
_cell.length_a   1.000
_cell.length_b   1.000
_cell.length_c   1.000
_cell.angle_alpha   90.00
_cell.angle_beta   90.00
_cell.angle_gamma   90.00
#
_symmetry.space_group_name_H-M   'P 1'
#
loop_
_entity.id
_entity.type
_entity.pdbx_description
1 polymer ?
#
loop_
_entity_poly.entity_id
_entity_poly.type
_entity_poly.pdbx_seq_one_letter_code
_entity_poly.pdbx_strand_id
1 'polypeptide(L)'
;MREAVWGNGPVDKTGTAPRIDFTVHKDARLRTFIDARDWITCYYLPPYAPDLNPVEGIWSLLRRNCQASTAFSDHDQLLAALRRGLRQLQYRSNLIDSCLAATRLALTTTRRQPQ
;
A
#
# COMPACT_ATOMS: atom_id res chain seq x y z
N MET A 1 -9.88 -26.77 -19.97
CA MET A 1 -11.06 -26.14 -19.36
C MET A 1 -10.76 -24.68 -19.13
N ARG A 2 -11.55 -23.79 -19.72
CA ARG A 2 -11.43 -22.33 -19.64
C ARG A 2 -12.55 -21.86 -18.73
N GLU A 3 -12.24 -21.20 -17.62
CA GLU A 3 -13.24 -20.46 -16.85
C GLU A 3 -12.78 -19.01 -16.70
N ALA A 4 -13.47 -18.14 -17.44
CA ALA A 4 -13.38 -16.70 -17.35
C ALA A 4 -14.36 -16.25 -16.26
N VAL A 5 -13.83 -15.73 -15.15
CA VAL A 5 -14.64 -15.03 -14.15
C VAL A 5 -14.67 -13.56 -14.53
N TRP A 6 -15.69 -13.17 -15.29
CA TRP A 6 -16.06 -11.77 -15.52
C TRP A 6 -16.84 -11.27 -14.29
N GLY A 7 -16.27 -10.31 -13.56
CA GLY A 7 -16.97 -9.61 -12.48
C GLY A 7 -17.96 -8.61 -13.06
N ASN A 8 -19.26 -8.82 -12.82
CA ASN A 8 -20.35 -7.95 -13.26
C ASN A 8 -20.57 -6.81 -12.24
N GLY A 9 -20.13 -5.61 -12.59
CA GLY A 9 -20.66 -4.32 -12.13
C GLY A 9 -21.13 -3.51 -13.34
N PRO A 10 -21.95 -2.45 -13.19
CA PRO A 10 -22.54 -1.76 -14.33
C PRO A 10 -21.43 -1.15 -15.19
N VAL A 11 -21.30 -1.68 -16.41
CA VAL A 11 -20.37 -1.23 -17.44
C VAL A 11 -20.93 0.09 -18.00
N ASP A 12 -20.10 1.13 -18.07
CA ASP A 12 -20.48 2.36 -18.75
C ASP A 12 -20.69 2.11 -20.26
N LYS A 13 -21.32 3.05 -20.97
CA LYS A 13 -21.66 2.89 -22.40
C LYS A 13 -20.44 2.77 -23.32
N THR A 14 -19.24 2.88 -22.76
CA THR A 14 -17.94 2.78 -23.43
C THR A 14 -17.23 1.44 -23.22
N GLY A 15 -17.88 0.46 -22.55
CA GLY A 15 -17.32 -0.88 -22.39
C GLY A 15 -16.09 -0.92 -21.47
N THR A 16 -15.80 0.16 -20.74
CA THR A 16 -14.61 0.29 -19.91
C THR A 16 -15.04 0.24 -18.44
N ALA A 17 -14.79 -0.89 -17.79
CA ALA A 17 -14.87 -0.94 -16.34
C ALA A 17 -13.85 0.07 -15.76
N PRO A 18 -14.23 0.91 -14.76
CA PRO A 18 -13.25 1.75 -14.09
C PRO A 18 -12.15 0.85 -13.53
N ARG A 19 -10.92 1.01 -14.04
CA ARG A 19 -9.74 0.25 -13.63
C ARG A 19 -9.37 0.61 -12.19
N ILE A 20 -10.02 -0.05 -11.25
CA ILE A 20 -9.62 -0.09 -9.85
C ILE A 20 -8.55 -1.16 -9.60
N ASP A 21 -8.15 -1.90 -10.64
CA ASP A 21 -6.93 -2.69 -10.68
C ASP A 21 -5.73 -1.79 -11.04
N PHE A 22 -4.99 -1.29 -10.05
CA PHE A 22 -3.72 -0.61 -10.29
C PHE A 22 -2.69 -1.64 -10.83
N THR A 23 -2.66 -1.84 -12.15
CA THR A 23 -1.75 -2.80 -12.83
C THR A 23 -0.32 -2.30 -12.96
N VAL A 24 -0.04 -1.05 -12.57
CA VAL A 24 1.32 -0.44 -12.63
C VAL A 24 2.35 -1.24 -11.84
N HIS A 25 1.92 -1.94 -10.79
CA HIS A 25 2.79 -2.82 -9.99
C HIS A 25 3.21 -4.10 -10.73
N LYS A 26 2.62 -4.38 -11.90
CA LYS A 26 2.93 -5.55 -12.76
C LYS A 26 3.69 -5.16 -14.03
N ASP A 27 4.18 -3.92 -14.11
CA ASP A 27 4.92 -3.44 -15.28
C ASP A 27 6.24 -4.22 -15.48
N ALA A 28 6.55 -4.57 -16.74
CA ALA A 28 7.73 -5.35 -17.08
C ALA A 28 9.04 -4.65 -16.67
N ARG A 29 9.11 -3.31 -16.74
CA ARG A 29 10.30 -2.55 -16.32
C ARG A 29 10.51 -2.62 -14.81
N LEU A 30 9.42 -2.58 -14.04
CA LEU A 30 9.48 -2.76 -12.59
C LEU A 30 9.93 -4.19 -12.25
N ARG A 31 9.49 -5.19 -13.03
CA ARG A 31 9.92 -6.57 -12.83
C ARG A 31 11.41 -6.76 -13.12
N THR A 32 11.91 -6.26 -14.25
CA THR A 32 13.35 -6.26 -14.56
C THR A 32 14.15 -5.52 -13.50
N PHE A 33 13.62 -4.42 -12.94
CA PHE A 33 14.24 -3.74 -11.84
C PHE A 33 14.36 -4.63 -10.61
N ILE A 34 13.27 -5.27 -10.17
CA ILE A 34 13.27 -6.16 -8.99
C ILE A 34 14.21 -7.35 -9.19
N ASP A 35 14.15 -8.02 -10.34
CA ASP A 35 14.95 -9.23 -10.63
C ASP A 35 16.47 -8.94 -10.66
N ALA A 36 16.88 -7.69 -10.93
CA ALA A 36 18.27 -7.28 -10.88
C ALA A 36 18.81 -7.02 -9.44
N ARG A 37 17.98 -7.13 -8.39
CA ARG A 37 18.39 -6.94 -6.99
C ARG A 37 18.09 -8.18 -6.16
N ASP A 38 19.14 -8.79 -5.63
CA ASP A 38 19.08 -9.97 -4.77
C ASP A 38 18.43 -9.70 -3.39
N TRP A 39 18.23 -8.43 -3.01
CA TRP A 39 17.68 -8.01 -1.72
C TRP A 39 16.19 -7.62 -1.78
N ILE A 40 15.58 -7.64 -2.97
CA ILE A 40 14.16 -7.32 -3.14
C ILE A 40 13.37 -8.58 -3.47
N THR A 41 12.48 -8.98 -2.56
CA THR A 41 11.47 -10.02 -2.84
C THR A 41 10.11 -9.37 -2.99
N CYS A 42 9.46 -9.57 -4.14
CA CYS A 42 8.15 -8.99 -4.42
C CYS A 42 7.05 -10.05 -4.31
N TYR A 43 6.00 -9.74 -3.53
CA TYR A 43 4.80 -10.55 -3.39
C TYR A 43 3.60 -9.79 -3.97
N TYR A 44 2.82 -10.46 -4.81
CA TYR A 44 1.56 -9.92 -5.31
C TYR A 44 0.43 -10.28 -4.37
N LEU A 45 -0.28 -9.28 -3.87
CA LEU A 45 -1.48 -9.48 -3.08
C LEU A 45 -2.68 -9.83 -3.99
N PRO A 46 -3.65 -10.62 -3.50
CA PRO A 46 -4.92 -10.80 -4.18
C PRO A 46 -5.61 -9.44 -4.45
N PRO A 47 -6.39 -9.33 -5.54
CA PRO A 47 -7.23 -8.16 -5.76
C PRO A 47 -8.16 -7.91 -4.57
N TYR A 48 -8.38 -6.65 -4.21
CA TYR A 48 -9.29 -6.24 -3.13
C TYR A 48 -8.96 -6.83 -1.74
N ALA A 49 -7.68 -7.04 -1.43
CA ALA A 49 -7.22 -7.46 -0.10
C ALA A 49 -6.52 -6.30 0.66
N PRO A 50 -7.25 -5.21 1.03
CA PRO A 50 -6.66 -4.07 1.74
C PRO A 50 -6.17 -4.43 3.15
N ASP A 51 -6.76 -5.45 3.76
CA ASP A 51 -6.38 -6.05 5.04
C ASP A 51 -4.96 -6.65 5.03
N LEU A 52 -4.45 -7.02 3.86
CA LEU A 52 -3.09 -7.51 3.66
C LEU A 52 -2.09 -6.40 3.32
N ASN A 53 -2.54 -5.16 3.14
CA ASN A 53 -1.69 -4.03 2.81
C ASN A 53 -1.37 -3.19 4.07
N PRO A 54 -0.14 -3.25 4.62
CA PRO A 54 0.22 -2.50 5.83
C PRO A 54 0.12 -0.97 5.66
N VAL A 55 0.17 -0.48 4.41
CA VAL A 55 -0.02 0.94 4.09
C VAL A 55 -1.40 1.43 4.51
N GLU A 56 -2.43 0.57 4.52
CA GLU A 56 -3.78 0.94 5.01
C GLU A 56 -3.78 1.20 6.53
N GLY A 57 -2.98 0.45 7.29
CA GLY A 57 -2.76 0.67 8.72
C GLY A 57 -2.05 2.01 8.97
N ILE A 58 -1.01 2.30 8.19
CA ILE A 58 -0.29 3.58 8.21
C ILE A 58 -1.25 4.75 7.90
N TRP A 59 -2.08 4.62 6.86
CA TRP A 59 -3.09 5.64 6.54
C TRP A 59 -4.13 5.82 7.63
N SER A 60 -4.52 4.74 8.30
CA SER A 60 -5.44 4.80 9.43
C SER A 60 -4.83 5.57 10.61
N LEU A 61 -3.56 5.33 10.93
CA LEU A 61 -2.83 6.06 11.96
C LEU A 61 -2.66 7.54 11.58
N LEU A 62 -2.27 7.81 10.33
CA LEU A 62 -2.06 9.17 9.84
C LEU A 62 -3.36 9.98 9.90
N ARG A 63 -4.49 9.42 9.45
CA ARG A 63 -5.80 10.08 9.51
C ARG A 63 -6.21 10.37 10.95
N ARG A 64 -6.07 9.40 11.86
CA ARG A 64 -6.38 9.61 13.29
C ARG A 64 -5.51 10.70 13.91
N ASN A 65 -4.23 10.77 13.56
CA ASN A 65 -3.31 11.75 14.15
C ASN A 65 -3.41 13.15 13.51
N CYS A 66 -3.72 13.24 12.22
CA CYS A 66 -3.79 14.51 11.48
C CYS A 66 -5.19 15.15 11.50
N GLN A 67 -6.26 14.33 11.48
CA GLN A 67 -7.63 14.81 11.27
C GLN A 67 -8.50 14.79 12.52
N ALA A 68 -8.07 14.18 13.63
CA ALA A 68 -8.87 14.13 14.86
C ALA A 68 -9.16 15.52 15.47
N SER A 69 -8.46 16.59 15.06
CA SER A 69 -8.64 17.92 15.67
C SER A 69 -8.34 19.11 14.75
N THR A 70 -8.30 18.93 13.42
CA THR A 70 -7.85 20.01 12.52
C THR A 70 -8.76 20.15 11.30
N ALA A 71 -9.41 21.30 11.16
CA ALA A 71 -10.00 21.73 9.89
C ALA A 71 -8.91 22.46 9.08
N PHE A 72 -8.66 22.00 7.85
CA PHE A 72 -7.67 22.62 6.97
C PHE A 72 -8.37 23.65 6.08
N SER A 73 -7.84 24.86 6.03
CA SER A 73 -8.39 25.93 5.18
C SER A 73 -7.79 25.94 3.77
N ASP A 74 -6.65 25.25 3.58
CA ASP A 74 -5.92 25.23 2.32
C ASP A 74 -5.18 23.89 2.11
N HIS A 75 -4.88 23.57 0.85
CA HIS A 75 -4.16 22.36 0.44
C HIS A 75 -2.75 22.29 1.02
N ASP A 76 -2.02 23.40 1.13
CA ASP A 76 -0.66 23.39 1.66
C ASP A 76 -0.63 23.05 3.15
N GLN A 77 -1.65 23.47 3.90
CA GLN A 77 -1.79 23.11 5.32
C GLN A 77 -2.04 21.62 5.49
N LEU A 78 -2.87 21.02 4.64
CA LEU A 78 -3.09 19.57 4.61
C LEU A 78 -1.78 18.84 4.29
N LEU A 79 -1.08 19.26 3.25
CA LEU A 79 0.17 18.62 2.83
C LEU A 79 1.27 18.73 3.91
N ALA A 80 1.38 19.88 4.56
CA ALA A 80 2.29 20.08 5.69
C ALA A 80 1.95 19.16 6.87
N ALA A 81 0.66 19.03 7.21
CA ALA A 81 0.20 18.15 8.27
C ALA A 81 0.47 16.67 7.96
N LEU A 82 0.20 16.23 6.72
CA LEU A 82 0.50 14.87 6.27
C LEU A 82 2.00 14.58 6.33
N ARG A 83 2.85 15.48 5.81
CA ARG A 83 4.31 15.35 5.87
C ARG A 83 4.82 15.27 7.31
N ARG A 84 4.28 16.10 8.21
CA ARG A 84 4.62 16.08 9.64
C ARG A 84 4.20 14.75 10.28
N GLY A 85 2.99 14.27 10.01
CA GLY A 85 2.48 13.00 10.55
C GLY A 85 3.29 11.80 10.06
N LEU A 86 3.65 11.76 8.78
CA LEU A 86 4.52 10.74 8.21
C LEU A 86 5.92 10.75 8.84
N ARG A 87 6.52 11.94 9.04
CA ARG A 87 7.80 12.04 9.76
C ARG A 87 7.70 11.55 11.20
N GLN A 88 6.63 11.87 11.92
CA GLN A 88 6.45 11.36 13.28
C GLN A 88 6.31 9.83 13.31
N LEU A 89 5.60 9.26 12.34
CA LEU A 89 5.45 7.81 12.22
C LEU A 89 6.77 7.13 11.88
N GLN A 90 7.60 7.75 11.03
CA GLN A 90 8.95 7.27 10.71
C GLN A 90 9.84 7.11 11.96
N TYR A 91 9.69 7.96 12.98
CA TYR A 91 10.42 7.84 14.24
C TYR A 91 9.76 6.88 15.26
N ARG A 92 8.61 6.30 14.94
CA ARG A 92 7.86 5.38 15.80
C ARG A 92 7.79 3.99 15.17
N SER A 93 8.93 3.31 15.12
CA SER A 93 9.07 1.98 14.50
C SER A 93 8.04 0.98 15.04
N ASN A 94 7.75 1.03 16.34
CA ASN A 94 6.75 0.17 16.99
C ASN A 94 5.34 0.26 16.35
N LEU A 95 4.94 1.44 15.87
CA LEU A 95 3.64 1.62 15.20
C LEU A 95 3.67 1.04 13.78
N ILE A 96 4.80 1.16 13.09
CA ILE A 96 5.01 0.55 11.77
C ILE A 96 4.99 -0.98 11.91
N ASP A 97 5.70 -1.51 12.90
CA ASP A 97 5.74 -2.94 13.22
C ASP A 97 4.34 -3.46 13.57
N SER A 98 3.55 -2.69 14.31
CA SER A 98 2.15 -3.03 14.60
C SER A 98 1.28 -3.09 13.35
N CYS A 99 1.49 -2.19 12.37
CA CYS A 99 0.78 -2.23 11.09
C CYS A 99 1.17 -3.46 10.26
N LEU A 100 2.45 -3.85 10.29
CA LEU A 100 2.91 -5.08 9.65
C LEU A 100 2.32 -6.32 10.33
N ALA A 101 2.35 -6.38 11.66
CA ALA A 101 1.78 -7.48 12.44
C ALA A 101 0.28 -7.65 12.20
N ALA A 102 -0.46 -6.55 12.02
CA ALA A 102 -1.90 -6.57 11.73
C ALA A 102 -2.24 -7.27 10.41
N THR A 103 -1.33 -7.28 9.43
CA THR A 103 -1.54 -8.00 8.15
C THR A 103 -1.48 -9.51 8.31
N ARG A 104 -0.97 -10.01 9.45
CA ARG A 104 -0.77 -11.44 9.75
C ARG A 104 0.08 -12.18 8.71
N LEU A 105 0.78 -11.45 7.84
CA LEU A 105 1.72 -12.01 6.89
C LEU A 105 2.99 -12.42 7.64
N ALA A 106 3.37 -13.69 7.52
CA ALA A 106 4.66 -14.16 8.01
C ALA A 106 5.77 -13.60 7.11
N LEU A 107 6.31 -12.44 7.46
CA LEU A 107 7.47 -11.89 6.78
C LEU A 107 8.71 -12.67 7.23
N THR A 108 9.19 -13.57 6.37
CA THR A 108 10.49 -14.21 6.56
C THR A 108 11.57 -13.16 6.34
N THR A 109 11.91 -12.40 7.37
CA THR A 109 13.08 -11.53 7.35
C THR A 109 14.31 -12.43 7.35
N THR A 110 14.85 -12.71 6.15
CA THR A 110 16.22 -13.20 6.03
C THR A 110 17.15 -12.06 6.41
N ARG A 111 17.51 -12.00 7.69
CA ARG A 111 18.55 -11.09 8.18
C ARG A 111 19.87 -11.52 7.54
N ARG A 112 20.33 -10.83 6.48
CA ARG A 112 21.71 -11.02 6.00
C ARG A 112 22.65 -10.59 7.12
N GLN A 113 23.41 -11.53 7.66
CA GLN A 113 24.57 -11.19 8.49
C GLN A 113 25.56 -10.42 7.60
N PRO A 114 26.15 -9.31 8.09
CA PRO A 114 27.30 -8.72 7.42
C PRO A 114 28.45 -9.73 7.44
N GLN A 115 29.10 -9.91 6.29
CA GLN A 115 30.39 -10.60 6.18
C GLN A 115 31.50 -9.74 6.79
#